data_AF-A0A9P4I8Q4-F1
#
_entry.id   AF-A0A9P4I8Q4-F1
#
_cell.length_a   1.000
_cell.length_b   1.000
_cell.length_c   1.000
_cell.angle_alpha   90.00
_cell.angle_beta   90.00
_cell.angle_gamma   90.00
#
_symmetry.space_group_name_H-M   'P 1'
#
loop_
_entity.id
_entity.type
_entity.pdbx_description
1 polymer ?
#
loop_
_entity_poly.entity_id
_entity_poly.type
_entity_poly.pdbx_seq_one_letter_code
_entity_poly.pdbx_strand_id
1 'polypeptide(L)'
;MSTVDSTTPLNPASKAADGTTETSSSARFAINTINALGIIRATAGAMALIAPHFTCNLFRIPVTANTAVIARLVGGRDIVIGDLTWTASKDPKDRSELRRLMWANVATDAMDIGALAYGFATGTVSRAGAVLFGSGALLSVAMGAIGLKSL
;
A
#
# COMPACT_ATOMS: atom_id res chain seq x y z
N MET A 1 13.55 -65.58 5.63
CA MET A 1 12.20 -65.49 5.05
C MET A 1 11.34 -64.82 6.11
N SER A 2 11.30 -63.49 6.07
CA SER A 2 10.74 -62.65 7.15
C SER A 2 9.46 -62.03 6.64
N THR A 3 8.35 -62.36 7.29
CA THR A 3 7.00 -61.90 6.97
C THR A 3 6.81 -60.47 7.43
N VAL A 4 6.48 -59.57 6.48
CA VAL A 4 6.13 -58.17 6.73
C VAL A 4 4.65 -58.11 7.14
N ASP A 5 4.39 -57.90 8.43
CA ASP A 5 3.04 -57.65 8.94
C ASP A 5 2.55 -56.27 8.50
N SER A 6 1.55 -56.26 7.62
CA SER A 6 0.93 -55.07 7.01
C SER A 6 -0.47 -54.82 7.59
N THR A 7 -0.58 -54.56 8.89
CA THR A 7 -1.87 -54.20 9.51
C THR A 7 -1.75 -53.07 10.54
N THR A 8 -1.25 -51.92 10.11
CA THR A 8 -1.49 -50.67 10.83
C THR A 8 -2.24 -49.71 9.90
N PRO A 9 -3.54 -49.47 10.11
CA PRO A 9 -4.23 -48.42 9.37
C PRO A 9 -3.67 -47.07 9.83
N LEU A 10 -2.95 -46.38 8.93
CA LEU A 10 -2.63 -44.97 9.07
C LEU A 10 -3.96 -44.20 9.10
N ASN A 11 -4.42 -43.85 10.29
CA ASN A 11 -5.54 -42.94 10.46
C ASN A 11 -5.06 -41.51 10.06
N PRO A 12 -5.53 -40.91 8.96
CA PRO A 12 -5.10 -39.57 8.57
C PRO A 12 -5.81 -38.47 9.38
N ALA A 13 -6.69 -38.81 10.32
CA ALA A 13 -7.56 -37.84 11.00
C ALA A 13 -6.93 -37.13 12.22
N SER A 14 -5.71 -37.46 12.65
CA SER A 14 -5.13 -36.92 13.88
C SER A 14 -4.13 -35.76 13.70
N LYS A 15 -4.00 -35.20 12.49
CA LYS A 15 -3.07 -34.07 12.22
C LYS A 15 -3.73 -32.89 11.50
N ALA A 16 -5.06 -32.77 11.61
CA ALA A 16 -5.87 -31.77 10.92
C ALA A 16 -6.64 -30.83 11.88
N ALA A 17 -6.27 -30.78 13.15
CA ALA A 17 -6.82 -29.83 14.11
C ALA A 17 -5.68 -29.04 14.73
N ASP A 18 -5.77 -27.72 14.62
CA ASP A 18 -5.02 -26.70 15.38
C ASP A 18 -3.90 -25.96 14.63
N GLY A 19 -4.27 -25.24 13.55
CA GLY A 19 -3.37 -24.25 12.93
C GLY A 19 -3.93 -23.42 11.77
N THR A 20 -5.13 -23.72 11.26
CA THR A 20 -5.67 -23.12 10.03
C THR A 20 -6.55 -21.88 10.22
N THR A 21 -6.92 -21.51 11.45
CA THR A 21 -7.86 -20.41 11.68
C THR A 21 -7.19 -19.04 11.67
N GLU A 22 -5.99 -18.91 12.25
CA GLU A 22 -5.27 -17.62 12.33
C GLU A 22 -4.69 -17.14 10.99
N THR A 23 -4.22 -18.08 10.16
CA THR A 23 -3.62 -17.76 8.85
C THR A 23 -4.64 -17.17 7.88
N SER A 24 -5.90 -17.62 7.95
CA SER A 24 -6.97 -17.14 7.07
C SER A 24 -7.44 -15.72 7.40
N SER A 25 -7.37 -15.31 8.67
CA SER A 25 -7.78 -13.98 9.12
C SER A 25 -6.73 -12.94 8.77
N SER A 26 -5.45 -13.25 9.06
CA SER A 26 -4.32 -12.37 8.74
C SER A 26 -4.15 -12.16 7.23
N ALA A 27 -4.29 -13.22 6.42
CA ALA A 27 -4.21 -13.12 4.97
C ALA A 27 -5.37 -12.29 4.36
N ARG A 28 -6.59 -12.42 4.90
CA ARG A 28 -7.73 -11.59 4.48
C ARG A 28 -7.56 -10.13 4.88
N PHE A 29 -7.06 -9.87 6.08
CA PHE A 29 -6.74 -8.52 6.56
C PHE A 29 -5.66 -7.85 5.70
N ALA A 30 -4.63 -8.61 5.34
CA ALA A 30 -3.57 -8.18 4.43
C ALA A 30 -4.09 -7.81 3.04
N ILE A 31 -4.87 -8.69 2.40
CA ILE A 31 -5.45 -8.42 1.07
C ILE A 31 -6.35 -7.19 1.14
N ASN A 32 -7.17 -7.05 2.18
CA ASN A 32 -8.00 -5.86 2.39
C ASN A 32 -7.18 -4.59 2.59
N THR A 33 -6.03 -4.68 3.28
CA THR A 33 -5.11 -3.56 3.50
C THR A 33 -4.46 -3.12 2.19
N ILE A 34 -4.00 -4.07 1.37
CA ILE A 34 -3.43 -3.82 0.04
C ILE A 34 -4.47 -3.18 -0.89
N ASN A 35 -5.70 -3.71 -0.86
CA ASN A 35 -6.84 -3.19 -1.62
C ASN A 35 -7.20 -1.76 -1.19
N ALA A 36 -7.29 -1.52 0.12
CA ALA A 36 -7.56 -0.19 0.66
C ALA A 36 -6.46 0.80 0.27
N LEU A 37 -5.20 0.40 0.34
CA LEU A 37 -4.05 1.22 -0.06
C LEU A 37 -4.13 1.59 -1.55
N GLY A 38 -4.48 0.63 -2.42
CA GLY A 38 -4.66 0.88 -3.86
C GLY A 38 -5.80 1.87 -4.15
N ILE A 39 -6.97 1.70 -3.52
CA ILE A 39 -8.11 2.63 -3.68
C ILE A 39 -7.74 4.03 -3.18
N ILE A 40 -7.14 4.15 -2.00
CA ILE A 40 -6.78 5.44 -1.40
C ILE A 40 -5.78 6.17 -2.31
N ARG A 41 -4.79 5.46 -2.85
CA ARG A 41 -3.84 5.99 -3.84
C ARG A 41 -4.53 6.52 -5.09
N ALA A 42 -5.37 5.69 -5.71
CA ALA A 42 -6.03 6.05 -6.95
C ALA A 42 -6.99 7.25 -6.76
N THR A 43 -7.73 7.27 -5.65
CA THR A 43 -8.66 8.36 -5.34
C THR A 43 -7.95 9.66 -4.97
N ALA A 44 -6.91 9.60 -4.12
CA ALA A 44 -6.07 10.76 -3.81
C ALA A 44 -5.39 11.33 -5.07
N GLY A 45 -4.87 10.45 -5.92
CA GLY A 45 -4.25 10.82 -7.19
C GLY A 45 -5.25 11.47 -8.15
N ALA A 46 -6.46 10.92 -8.27
CA ALA A 46 -7.53 11.49 -9.09
C ALA A 46 -7.94 12.89 -8.60
N MET A 47 -8.05 13.10 -7.28
CA MET A 47 -8.33 14.42 -6.72
C MET A 47 -7.20 15.42 -7.01
N ALA A 48 -5.94 15.02 -6.88
CA ALA A 48 -4.78 15.85 -7.21
C ALA A 48 -4.67 16.15 -8.71
N LEU A 49 -5.11 15.22 -9.57
CA LEU A 49 -5.10 15.38 -11.03
C LEU A 49 -6.21 16.34 -11.52
N ILE A 50 -7.44 16.18 -11.01
CA ILE A 50 -8.61 16.94 -11.46
C ILE A 50 -8.64 18.32 -10.82
N ALA A 51 -8.40 18.40 -9.52
CA ALA A 51 -8.56 19.63 -8.73
C ALA A 51 -7.32 19.92 -7.87
N PRO A 52 -6.14 20.15 -8.48
CA PRO A 52 -4.89 20.39 -7.73
C PRO A 52 -4.99 21.60 -6.79
N HIS A 53 -5.73 22.64 -7.18
CA HIS A 53 -5.96 23.80 -6.30
C HIS A 53 -6.79 23.43 -5.07
N PHE A 54 -7.82 22.61 -5.21
CA PHE A 54 -8.62 22.16 -4.07
C PHE A 54 -7.79 21.29 -3.12
N THR A 55 -7.09 20.31 -3.69
CA THR A 55 -6.23 19.39 -2.94
C THR A 55 -5.15 20.15 -2.19
N CYS A 56 -4.35 20.98 -2.86
CA CYS A 56 -3.29 21.73 -2.19
C CYS A 56 -3.81 22.82 -1.24
N ASN A 57 -4.99 23.42 -1.51
CA ASN A 57 -5.60 24.40 -0.60
C ASN A 57 -6.10 23.72 0.69
N LEU A 58 -6.55 22.46 0.63
CA LEU A 58 -6.84 21.65 1.82
C LEU A 58 -5.62 21.53 2.74
N PHE A 59 -4.42 21.56 2.16
CA PHE A 59 -3.14 21.50 2.88
C PHE A 59 -2.51 22.88 3.11
N ARG A 60 -3.21 23.97 2.78
CA ARG A 60 -2.71 25.35 2.86
C ARG A 60 -1.37 25.55 2.16
N ILE A 61 -1.15 24.87 1.04
CA ILE A 61 0.01 25.08 0.18
C ILE A 61 -0.40 26.10 -0.89
N PRO A 62 0.27 27.26 -1.00
CA PRO A 62 -0.05 28.23 -2.03
C PRO A 62 0.28 27.66 -3.40
N VAL A 63 -0.75 27.38 -4.21
CA VAL A 63 -0.57 26.85 -5.57
C VAL A 63 -0.46 27.99 -6.56
N THR A 64 0.71 28.13 -7.18
CA THR A 64 0.86 28.91 -8.40
C THR A 64 0.54 28.02 -9.61
N ALA A 65 0.20 28.61 -10.75
CA ALA A 65 -0.13 27.83 -11.95
C ALA A 65 0.96 26.82 -12.34
N ASN A 66 2.23 27.15 -12.07
CA ASN A 66 3.37 26.26 -12.31
C ASN A 66 3.43 25.06 -11.36
N THR A 67 3.06 25.22 -10.08
CA THR A 67 3.05 24.10 -9.13
C THR A 67 1.84 23.17 -9.31
N ALA A 68 0.76 23.66 -9.93
CA ALA A 68 -0.39 22.84 -10.29
C ALA A 68 -0.06 21.73 -11.32
N VAL A 69 0.93 21.92 -12.18
CA VAL A 69 1.40 20.88 -13.12
C VAL A 69 2.08 19.73 -12.37
N ILE A 70 2.89 20.06 -11.36
CA ILE A 70 3.58 19.07 -10.52
C ILE A 70 2.56 18.24 -9.74
N ALA A 71 1.54 18.88 -9.14
CA ALA A 71 0.46 18.18 -8.44
C ALA A 71 -0.31 17.21 -9.35
N ARG A 72 -0.53 17.57 -10.62
CA ARG A 72 -1.16 16.69 -11.61
C ARG A 72 -0.29 15.50 -12.00
N LEU A 73 1.01 15.70 -12.15
CA LEU A 73 1.96 14.61 -12.45
C LEU A 73 2.04 13.60 -11.29
N VAL A 74 2.09 14.09 -10.05
CA VAL A 74 2.03 13.27 -8.84
C VAL A 74 0.70 12.50 -8.78
N GLY A 75 -0.42 13.18 -9.06
CA GLY A 75 -1.73 12.54 -9.10
C GLY A 75 -1.85 11.44 -10.16
N GLY A 76 -1.33 11.67 -11.36
CA GLY A 76 -1.31 10.67 -12.42
C GLY A 76 -0.48 9.43 -12.05
N ARG A 77 0.68 9.62 -11.42
CA ARG A 77 1.51 8.52 -10.88
C ARG A 77 0.72 7.68 -9.87
N ASP A 78 0.05 8.33 -8.93
CA ASP A 78 -0.67 7.63 -7.85
C ASP A 78 -1.90 6.85 -8.37
N ILE A 79 -2.54 7.33 -9.44
CA ILE A 79 -3.59 6.59 -10.14
C ILE A 79 -3.02 5.30 -10.76
N VAL A 80 -1.92 5.40 -11.53
CA VAL A 80 -1.32 4.25 -12.21
C VAL A 80 -0.83 3.21 -11.20
N ILE A 81 -0.12 3.64 -10.15
CA ILE A 81 0.38 2.73 -9.11
C ILE A 81 -0.77 2.12 -8.31
N GLY A 82 -1.81 2.90 -8.00
CA GLY A 82 -3.00 2.43 -7.30
C GLY A 82 -3.79 1.39 -8.09
N ASP A 83 -4.01 1.63 -9.38
CA ASP A 83 -4.75 0.72 -10.27
C ASP A 83 -3.97 -0.58 -10.52
N LEU A 84 -2.65 -0.50 -10.71
CA LEU A 84 -1.79 -1.69 -10.81
C LEU A 84 -1.82 -2.51 -9.51
N THR A 85 -1.74 -1.85 -8.35
CA THR A 85 -1.81 -2.53 -7.04
C THR A 85 -3.16 -3.20 -6.83
N TRP A 86 -4.26 -2.53 -7.23
CA TRP A 86 -5.63 -3.05 -7.13
C TRP A 86 -5.89 -4.22 -8.10
N THR A 87 -5.27 -4.21 -9.28
CA THR A 87 -5.41 -5.28 -10.25
C THR A 87 -4.58 -6.49 -9.84
N ALA A 88 -3.33 -6.28 -9.40
CA ALA A 88 -2.44 -7.34 -8.94
C ALA A 88 -2.92 -8.03 -7.65
N SER A 89 -3.68 -7.35 -6.79
CA SER A 89 -4.26 -7.97 -5.59
C SER A 89 -5.40 -8.96 -5.88
N LYS A 90 -6.02 -8.88 -7.07
CA LYS A 90 -7.12 -9.76 -7.50
C LYS A 90 -6.63 -11.09 -8.05
N ASP A 91 -5.42 -11.15 -8.60
CA ASP A 91 -4.80 -12.39 -9.07
C ASP A 91 -3.56 -12.73 -8.22
N PRO A 92 -3.73 -13.45 -7.09
CA PRO A 92 -2.64 -13.76 -6.17
C PRO A 92 -1.64 -14.80 -6.68
N LYS A 93 -1.73 -15.24 -7.95
CA LYS A 93 -0.78 -16.19 -8.56
C LYS A 93 0.62 -15.60 -8.67
N ASP A 94 0.73 -14.29 -8.88
CA ASP A 94 2.02 -13.59 -9.06
C ASP A 94 2.40 -12.74 -7.84
N ARG A 95 2.61 -13.41 -6.69
CA ARG A 95 3.07 -12.76 -5.46
C ARG A 95 4.36 -11.95 -5.63
N SER A 96 5.22 -12.35 -6.57
CA SER A 96 6.47 -11.62 -6.86
C SER A 96 6.21 -10.26 -7.49
N GLU A 97 5.20 -10.13 -8.35
CA GLU A 97 4.79 -8.88 -8.96
C GLU A 97 4.10 -7.98 -7.95
N LEU A 98 3.19 -8.53 -7.14
CA LEU A 98 2.55 -7.81 -6.05
C LEU A 98 3.57 -7.25 -5.06
N ARG A 99 4.61 -8.03 -4.72
CA ARG A 99 5.71 -7.57 -3.86
C ARG A 99 6.52 -6.43 -4.50
N ARG A 100 6.77 -6.47 -5.82
CA ARG A 100 7.46 -5.38 -6.55
C ARG A 100 6.62 -4.11 -6.57
N LEU A 101 5.31 -4.23 -6.79
CA LEU A 101 4.38 -3.10 -6.76
C LEU A 101 4.29 -2.48 -5.37
N MET A 102 4.23 -3.29 -4.31
CA MET A 102 4.27 -2.80 -2.93
C MET A 102 5.56 -2.03 -2.62
N TRP A 103 6.72 -2.55 -3.06
CA TRP A 103 7.99 -1.82 -2.90
C TRP A 103 8.02 -0.50 -3.67
N ALA A 104 7.52 -0.50 -4.91
CA ALA A 104 7.39 0.73 -5.69
C ALA A 104 6.51 1.76 -4.99
N ASN A 105 5.41 1.30 -4.38
CA ASN A 105 4.48 2.14 -3.65
C ASN A 105 5.12 2.74 -2.37
N VAL A 106 5.83 1.93 -1.59
CA VAL A 106 6.57 2.39 -0.40
C VAL A 106 7.70 3.34 -0.76
N ALA A 107 8.46 3.06 -1.83
CA ALA A 107 9.53 3.93 -2.29
C ALA A 107 8.99 5.30 -2.72
N THR A 108 7.84 5.32 -3.37
CA THR A 108 7.13 6.54 -3.77
C THR A 108 6.75 7.39 -2.56
N ASP A 109 6.17 6.76 -1.52
CA ASP A 109 5.82 7.45 -0.28
C ASP A 109 7.02 8.00 0.47
N ALA A 110 8.12 7.24 0.48
CA ALA A 110 9.37 7.68 1.09
C ALA A 110 9.92 8.92 0.38
N MET A 111 9.83 8.99 -0.96
CA MET A 111 10.20 10.19 -1.73
C MET A 111 9.29 11.36 -1.40
N ASP A 112 7.97 11.13 -1.29
CA ASP A 112 7.01 12.19 -0.98
C ASP A 112 7.23 12.74 0.46
N ILE A 113 7.52 11.88 1.44
CA ILE A 113 7.92 12.29 2.80
C ILE A 113 9.21 13.10 2.76
N GLY A 114 10.21 12.66 1.98
CA GLY A 114 11.48 13.36 1.83
C GLY A 114 11.30 14.76 1.22
N ALA A 115 10.49 14.87 0.16
CA ALA A 115 10.15 16.14 -0.47
C ALA A 115 9.38 17.06 0.49
N LEU A 116 8.43 16.51 1.25
CA LEU A 116 7.69 17.24 2.28
C LEU A 116 8.61 17.73 3.41
N ALA A 117 9.52 16.88 3.89
CA ALA A 117 10.48 17.22 4.94
C ALA A 117 11.44 18.32 4.48
N TYR A 118 11.92 18.25 3.24
CA TYR A 118 12.73 19.31 2.63
C TYR A 118 11.93 20.62 2.50
N GLY A 119 10.68 20.54 2.04
CA GLY A 119 9.80 21.71 1.95
C GLY A 119 9.50 22.33 3.32
N PHE A 120 9.37 21.51 4.36
CA PHE A 120 9.21 21.97 5.72
C PHE A 120 10.48 22.63 6.26
N ALA A 121 11.64 22.02 6.05
CA ALA A 121 12.94 22.54 6.49
C ALA A 121 13.30 23.88 5.81
N THR A 122 12.88 24.07 4.55
CA THR A 122 13.08 25.32 3.80
C THR A 122 12.01 26.38 4.10
N GLY A 123 11.02 26.07 4.93
CA GLY A 123 9.91 26.97 5.26
C GLY A 123 8.91 27.18 4.11
N THR A 124 8.99 26.38 3.04
CA THR A 124 8.08 26.46 1.88
C THR A 124 6.74 25.77 2.14
N VAL A 125 6.69 24.83 3.09
CA VAL A 125 5.47 24.11 3.49
C VAL A 125 5.03 24.55 4.88
N SER A 126 3.73 24.84 5.03
CA SER A 126 3.16 25.20 6.33
C SER A 126 3.20 24.02 7.31
N ARG A 127 3.28 24.30 8.62
CA ARG A 127 3.20 23.25 9.67
C ARG A 127 1.96 22.36 9.53
N ALA A 128 0.82 22.95 9.16
CA ALA A 128 -0.42 22.22 8.94
C ALA A 128 -0.32 21.27 7.73
N GLY A 129 0.24 21.75 6.60
CA GLY A 129 0.49 20.92 5.42
C GLY A 129 1.48 19.78 5.69
N ALA A 130 2.55 20.06 6.44
CA ALA A 130 3.53 19.06 6.84
C ALA A 130 2.93 17.96 7.73
N VAL A 131 2.06 18.31 8.68
CA VAL A 131 1.37 17.32 9.54
C VAL A 131 0.37 16.49 8.73
N LEU A 132 -0.43 17.13 7.87
CA LEU A 132 -1.46 16.43 7.11
C LEU A 132 -0.88 15.48 6.06
N PHE A 133 0.08 15.92 5.24
CA PHE A 133 0.74 15.04 4.27
C PHE A 133 1.66 14.02 4.96
N GLY A 134 2.38 14.43 6.00
CA GLY A 134 3.30 13.56 6.73
C GLY A 134 2.57 12.40 7.38
N SER A 135 1.43 12.65 8.02
CA SER A 135 0.62 11.59 8.65
C SER A 135 0.01 10.63 7.62
N GLY A 136 -0.53 11.13 6.51
CA GLY A 136 -1.08 10.30 5.43
C GLY A 136 -0.02 9.40 4.78
N ALA A 137 1.18 9.95 4.55
CA ALA A 137 2.29 9.19 3.99
C ALA A 137 2.82 8.16 5.00
N LEU A 138 2.95 8.51 6.29
CA LEU A 138 3.37 7.58 7.33
C LEU A 138 2.41 6.39 7.46
N LEU A 139 1.10 6.66 7.43
CA LEU A 139 0.06 5.63 7.48
C LEU A 139 0.16 4.69 6.27
N SER A 140 0.41 5.26 5.09
CA SER A 140 0.51 4.47 3.87
C SER A 140 1.78 3.61 3.83
N VAL A 141 2.91 4.12 4.32
CA VAL A 141 4.14 3.33 4.50
C VAL A 141 3.88 2.19 5.50
N ALA A 142 3.17 2.45 6.60
CA ALA A 142 2.82 1.41 7.57
C ALA A 142 1.91 0.34 6.95
N MET A 143 0.85 0.73 6.22
CA MET A 143 -0.01 -0.21 5.49
C MET A 143 0.76 -1.01 4.43
N GLY A 144 1.66 -0.35 3.70
CA GLY A 144 2.54 -0.98 2.72
C GLY A 144 3.46 -2.03 3.35
N ALA A 145 4.09 -1.69 4.48
CA ALA A 145 4.96 -2.60 5.23
C ALA A 145 4.20 -3.80 5.82
N ILE A 146 2.98 -3.58 6.33
CA ILE A 146 2.10 -4.65 6.82
C ILE A 146 1.71 -5.58 5.67
N GLY A 147 1.31 -5.04 4.51
CA GLY A 147 1.03 -5.81 3.31
C GLY A 147 2.24 -6.62 2.85
N LEU A 148 3.43 -6.02 2.85
CA LEU A 148 4.67 -6.70 2.45
C LEU A 148 5.05 -7.85 3.39
N LYS A 149 4.82 -7.71 4.70
CA LYS A 149 5.09 -8.73 5.71
C LYS A 149 4.14 -9.94 5.61
N SER A 150 2.98 -9.74 4.99
CA SER A 150 1.94 -10.76 4.85
C SER A 150 2.05 -11.60 3.57
N LEU A 151 2.88 -11.18 2.62
CA LEU A 151 3.11 -11.80 1.30
C LEU A 151 4.15 -12.91 1.35
#